data_AF-A0A1D7VF11-F1
#
_entry.id   AF-A0A1D7VF11-F1
#
_cell.length_a   1.000
_cell.length_b   1.000
_cell.length_c   1.000
_cell.angle_alpha   90.00
_cell.angle_beta   90.00
_cell.angle_gamma   90.00
#
_symmetry.space_group_name_H-M   'P 1'
#
loop_
_entity.id
_entity.type
_entity.pdbx_description
1 polymer ?
#
loop_
_entity_poly.entity_id
_entity_poly.type
_entity_poly.pdbx_seq_one_letter_code
_entity_poly.pdbx_strand_id
1 'polypeptide(L)'
;MELFDTATVLARVLTTGVVMSIEKSDRELPGLERLLTKQTGRARAVLVNSRTAALHAALAGQGIGHGDTVALPEPDAATGRFLNWLGVSVEGRGPAAFDYVSLDSANADQLAELTRGSSAPALVVDLTGLGFGPAAAVLTDDDGVWARAERLKIFGAYDLRTMWTQEEADGSLVPGVQFNYRLSPLVAACVRMALTQAARPATPTGARS
;
A
#
# COMPACT_ATOMS: atom_id res chain seq x y z
N MET A 1 2.59 -22.37 3.27
CA MET A 1 2.93 -21.98 1.89
C MET A 1 3.69 -23.12 1.24
N GLU A 2 3.17 -23.71 0.17
CA GLU A 2 3.94 -24.74 -0.54
C GLU A 2 5.12 -24.08 -1.27
N LEU A 3 6.33 -24.60 -1.04
CA LEU A 3 7.59 -24.08 -1.60
C LEU A 3 7.57 -24.04 -3.14
N PHE A 4 6.83 -24.95 -3.78
CA PHE A 4 6.70 -25.07 -5.24
C PHE A 4 5.97 -23.90 -5.89
N ASP A 5 4.92 -23.36 -5.24
CA ASP A 5 4.17 -22.22 -5.78
C ASP A 5 5.02 -20.94 -5.74
N THR A 6 5.80 -20.75 -4.67
CA THR A 6 6.67 -19.57 -4.51
C THR A 6 7.78 -19.59 -5.55
N ALA A 7 8.46 -20.73 -5.74
CA ALA A 7 9.53 -20.86 -6.72
C ALA A 7 9.05 -20.56 -8.15
N THR A 8 7.82 -20.99 -8.48
CA THR A 8 7.21 -20.75 -9.79
C THR A 8 6.90 -19.26 -10.01
N VAL A 9 6.38 -18.57 -9.00
CA VAL A 9 6.13 -17.11 -9.07
C VAL A 9 7.44 -16.34 -9.21
N LEU A 10 8.45 -16.67 -8.41
CA LEU A 10 9.77 -16.04 -8.48
C LEU A 10 10.40 -16.24 -9.87
N ALA A 11 10.41 -17.48 -10.37
CA ALA A 11 10.95 -17.78 -11.70
C ALA A 11 10.21 -17.04 -12.80
N ARG A 12 8.87 -16.96 -12.75
CA ARG A 12 8.08 -16.19 -13.71
C ARG A 12 8.49 -14.73 -13.73
N VAL A 13 8.59 -14.08 -12.58
CA VAL A 13 8.93 -12.64 -12.53
C VAL A 13 10.36 -12.41 -12.98
N LEU A 14 11.32 -13.19 -12.48
CA LEU A 14 12.74 -13.03 -12.82
C LEU A 14 13.01 -13.27 -14.32
N THR A 15 12.27 -14.19 -14.95
CA THR A 15 12.39 -14.45 -16.40
C THR A 15 11.79 -13.35 -17.28
N THR A 16 10.95 -12.46 -16.73
CA THR A 16 10.46 -11.31 -17.52
C THR A 16 11.51 -10.23 -17.76
N GLY A 17 12.61 -10.23 -16.98
CA GLY A 17 13.57 -9.13 -16.94
C GLY A 17 13.05 -7.85 -16.28
N VAL A 18 11.78 -7.83 -15.84
CA VAL A 18 11.16 -6.70 -15.17
C VAL A 18 11.49 -6.72 -13.69
N VAL A 19 12.45 -5.88 -13.30
CA VAL A 19 12.92 -5.78 -11.91
C VAL A 19 12.41 -4.51 -11.25
N MET A 20 12.17 -3.44 -12.03
CA MET A 20 11.72 -2.16 -11.52
C MET A 20 10.28 -1.82 -11.94
N SER A 21 9.57 -1.10 -11.07
CA SER A 21 8.16 -0.72 -11.23
C SER A 21 7.87 0.33 -12.31
N ILE A 22 8.87 0.74 -13.09
CA ILE A 22 8.75 1.79 -14.13
C ILE A 22 8.68 1.21 -15.55
N GLU A 23 8.75 -0.12 -15.65
CA GLU A 23 8.81 -0.80 -16.93
C GLU A 23 7.40 -0.98 -17.50
N LYS A 24 7.20 -0.54 -18.75
CA LYS A 24 5.89 -0.52 -19.44
C LYS A 24 5.18 -1.88 -19.51
N SER A 25 5.91 -2.97 -19.31
CA SER A 25 5.41 -4.34 -19.38
C SER A 25 5.06 -4.95 -18.01
N ASP A 26 5.15 -4.19 -16.91
CA ASP A 26 4.78 -4.71 -15.59
C ASP A 26 3.29 -5.09 -15.52
N ARG A 27 3.02 -6.28 -14.99
CA ARG A 27 1.68 -6.83 -14.75
C ARG A 27 1.44 -7.19 -13.30
N GLU A 28 2.48 -7.20 -12.47
CA GLU A 28 2.39 -7.69 -11.09
C GLU A 28 1.82 -6.62 -10.17
N LEU A 29 2.24 -5.34 -10.30
CA LEU A 29 1.66 -4.25 -9.52
C LEU A 29 0.16 -4.03 -9.85
N PRO A 30 -0.26 -3.88 -11.13
CA PRO A 30 -1.68 -3.77 -11.45
C PRO A 30 -2.49 -5.01 -11.04
N GLY A 31 -1.85 -6.18 -11.04
CA GLY A 31 -2.47 -7.42 -10.60
C GLY A 31 -2.79 -7.42 -9.10
N LEU A 32 -1.87 -6.91 -8.27
CA LEU A 32 -2.08 -6.79 -6.83
C LEU A 32 -3.08 -5.67 -6.48
N GLU A 33 -2.99 -4.51 -7.14
CA GLU A 33 -3.97 -3.42 -6.97
C GLU A 33 -5.40 -3.90 -7.20
N ARG A 34 -5.65 -4.60 -8.32
CA ARG A 34 -6.96 -5.18 -8.62
C ARG A 34 -7.43 -6.21 -7.60
N LEU A 35 -6.52 -6.99 -7.02
CA LEU A 35 -6.88 -7.96 -5.99
C LEU A 35 -7.35 -7.24 -4.71
N LEU A 36 -6.60 -6.23 -4.28
CA LEU A 36 -6.90 -5.48 -3.06
C LEU A 36 -8.19 -4.65 -3.21
N THR A 37 -8.39 -3.97 -4.35
CA THR A 37 -9.64 -3.24 -4.61
C THR A 37 -10.85 -4.18 -4.66
N LYS A 38 -10.69 -5.37 -5.27
CA LYS A 38 -11.74 -6.39 -5.26
C LYS A 38 -12.08 -6.89 -3.85
N GLN A 39 -11.09 -7.12 -2.99
CA GLN A 39 -11.32 -7.66 -1.64
C GLN A 39 -11.90 -6.63 -0.68
N THR A 40 -11.53 -5.35 -0.82
CA THR A 40 -11.96 -4.27 0.09
C THR A 40 -13.19 -3.51 -0.41
N GLY A 41 -13.49 -3.58 -1.72
CA GLY A 41 -14.54 -2.79 -2.36
C GLY A 41 -14.16 -1.34 -2.67
N ARG A 42 -12.94 -0.88 -2.29
CA ARG A 42 -12.46 0.47 -2.59
C ARG A 42 -12.14 0.64 -4.08
N ALA A 43 -12.36 1.83 -4.63
CA ALA A 43 -12.22 2.07 -6.07
C ALA A 43 -10.76 2.04 -6.56
N ARG A 44 -9.81 2.53 -5.75
CA ARG A 44 -8.41 2.72 -6.12
C ARG A 44 -7.46 2.12 -5.08
N ALA A 45 -6.26 1.76 -5.52
CA ALA A 45 -5.17 1.31 -4.68
C ALA A 45 -3.84 1.93 -5.12
N VAL A 46 -2.98 2.24 -4.14
CA VAL A 46 -1.61 2.74 -4.31
C VAL A 46 -0.68 1.78 -3.58
N LEU A 47 0.22 1.11 -4.29
CA LEU A 47 1.19 0.17 -3.70
C LEU A 47 2.51 0.84 -3.34
N VAL A 48 2.99 0.63 -2.13
CA VAL A 48 4.25 1.22 -1.65
C VAL A 48 5.12 0.21 -0.92
N ASN A 49 6.41 0.51 -0.83
CA ASN A 49 7.43 -0.39 -0.30
C ASN A 49 7.55 -0.43 1.24
N SER A 50 6.64 0.19 1.98
CA SER A 50 6.66 0.13 3.45
C SER A 50 5.37 0.66 4.07
N ARG A 51 5.12 0.25 5.32
CA ARG A 51 4.07 0.83 6.16
C ARG A 51 4.18 2.35 6.27
N THR A 52 5.37 2.87 6.56
CA THR A 52 5.61 4.32 6.70
C THR A 52 5.26 5.08 5.42
N ALA A 53 5.60 4.52 4.26
CA ALA A 53 5.22 5.09 2.97
C ALA A 53 3.69 5.13 2.79
N ALA A 54 2.97 4.11 3.23
CA ALA A 54 1.52 4.07 3.13
C ALA A 54 0.85 5.08 4.07
N LEU A 55 1.37 5.24 5.30
CA LEU A 55 0.93 6.29 6.20
C LEU A 55 1.16 7.68 5.59
N HIS A 56 2.34 7.92 5.01
CA HIS A 56 2.63 9.18 4.33
C HIS A 56 1.68 9.42 3.16
N ALA A 57 1.47 8.40 2.31
CA ALA A 57 0.58 8.48 1.16
C ALA A 57 -0.89 8.68 1.53
N ALA A 58 -1.37 8.09 2.63
CA ALA A 58 -2.72 8.30 3.12
C ALA A 58 -2.96 9.76 3.56
N LEU A 59 -1.98 10.38 4.23
CA LEU A 59 -2.07 11.76 4.71
C LEU A 59 -1.89 12.77 3.58
N ALA A 60 -0.77 12.68 2.85
CA ALA A 60 -0.48 13.57 1.73
C ALA A 60 -1.51 13.42 0.60
N GLY A 61 -2.06 12.22 0.41
CA GLY A 61 -3.20 11.99 -0.47
C GLY A 61 -4.38 12.89 -0.12
N GLN A 62 -4.63 13.16 1.16
CA GLN A 62 -5.67 14.09 1.62
C GLN A 62 -5.22 15.56 1.62
N GLY A 63 -3.98 15.85 1.23
CA GLY A 63 -3.39 17.18 1.32
C GLY A 63 -2.89 17.54 2.72
N ILE A 64 -2.78 16.55 3.61
CA ILE A 64 -2.30 16.74 4.99
C ILE A 64 -0.78 16.66 5.02
N GLY A 65 -0.14 17.65 5.64
CA GLY A 65 1.30 17.77 5.74
C GLY A 65 1.77 18.51 7.00
N HIS A 66 2.96 19.09 6.92
CA HIS A 66 3.59 19.76 8.05
C HIS A 66 2.72 20.90 8.61
N GLY A 67 2.56 20.94 9.93
CA GLY A 67 1.75 21.95 10.62
C GLY A 67 0.26 21.60 10.73
N ASP A 68 -0.20 20.57 10.01
CA ASP A 68 -1.58 20.13 10.10
C ASP A 68 -1.84 19.29 11.35
N THR A 69 -3.13 19.19 11.69
CA THR A 69 -3.62 18.35 12.79
C THR A 69 -4.60 17.33 12.24
N VAL A 70 -4.45 16.07 12.68
CA VAL A 70 -5.32 14.96 12.26
C VAL A 70 -5.97 14.28 13.43
N ALA A 71 -7.18 13.79 13.19
CA ALA A 71 -7.80 12.84 14.09
C ALA A 71 -7.29 11.43 13.78
N LEU A 72 -6.71 10.76 14.77
CA LEU A 72 -6.34 9.34 14.66
C LEU A 72 -6.52 8.65 16.02
N PRO A 73 -7.36 7.61 16.11
CA PRO A 73 -7.54 6.88 17.35
C PRO A 73 -6.28 6.09 17.69
N GLU A 74 -5.62 6.48 18.78
CA GLU A 74 -4.53 5.73 19.43
C GLU A 74 -3.42 5.22 18.48
N PRO A 75 -2.64 6.10 17.83
CA PRO A 75 -1.49 5.67 17.06
C PRO A 75 -0.51 4.85 17.91
N ASP A 76 0.00 3.77 17.35
CA ASP A 76 1.14 3.09 17.97
C ASP A 76 2.38 4.00 18.03
N ALA A 77 3.35 3.62 18.86
CA ALA A 77 4.51 4.47 19.11
C ALA A 77 5.35 4.75 17.85
N ALA A 78 5.37 3.84 16.87
CA ALA A 78 6.10 4.05 15.62
C ALA A 78 5.40 5.07 14.72
N THR A 79 4.08 4.97 14.61
CA THR A 79 3.20 5.90 13.92
C THR A 79 3.30 7.27 14.56
N GLY A 80 3.17 7.38 15.88
CA GLY A 80 3.30 8.64 16.61
C GLY A 80 4.64 9.34 16.36
N ARG A 81 5.77 8.61 16.39
CA ARG A 81 7.09 9.17 16.07
C ARG A 81 7.17 9.66 14.62
N PHE A 82 6.59 8.91 13.68
CA PHE A 82 6.60 9.29 12.27
C PHE A 82 5.74 10.52 12.00
N LEU A 83 4.54 10.60 12.57
CA LEU A 83 3.66 11.76 12.46
C LEU A 83 4.32 13.02 13.05
N ASN A 84 4.93 12.88 14.22
CA ASN A 84 5.71 13.97 14.83
C ASN A 84 6.89 14.39 13.94
N TRP A 85 7.59 13.44 13.31
CA TRP A 85 8.67 13.75 12.37
C TRP A 85 8.18 14.48 11.11
N LEU A 86 7.00 14.12 10.59
CA LEU A 86 6.31 14.87 9.53
C LEU A 86 5.84 16.26 9.98
N GLY A 87 5.83 16.54 11.28
CA GLY A 87 5.27 17.75 11.88
C GLY A 87 3.74 17.78 11.84
N VAL A 88 3.09 16.61 11.80
CA VAL A 88 1.64 16.45 11.89
C VAL A 88 1.27 16.21 13.35
N SER A 89 0.38 17.03 13.90
CA SER A 89 -0.16 16.85 15.25
C SER A 89 -1.31 15.86 15.24
N VAL A 90 -1.46 15.06 16.31
CA VAL A 90 -2.52 14.07 16.43
C VAL A 90 -3.48 14.46 17.55
N GLU A 91 -4.77 14.46 17.23
CA GLU A 91 -5.87 14.60 18.18
C GLU A 91 -6.76 13.35 18.18
N GLY A 92 -7.44 13.09 19.30
CA GLY A 92 -8.33 11.93 19.44
C GLY A 92 -9.79 12.19 19.07
N ARG A 93 -10.13 13.39 18.59
CA ARG A 93 -11.52 13.81 18.35
C ARG A 93 -11.78 14.02 16.86
N GLY A 94 -12.75 13.29 16.30
CA GLY A 94 -13.18 13.44 14.91
C GLY A 94 -13.05 12.14 14.11
N PRO A 95 -13.46 12.16 12.83
CA PRO A 95 -13.29 11.02 11.93
C PRO A 95 -11.80 10.76 11.69
N ALA A 96 -11.38 9.49 11.79
CA ALA A 96 -9.99 9.13 11.55
C ALA A 96 -9.54 9.54 10.15
N ALA A 97 -8.34 10.11 10.02
CA ALA A 97 -7.76 10.43 8.72
C ALA A 97 -7.55 9.17 7.86
N PHE A 98 -7.27 8.04 8.48
CA PHE A 98 -7.20 6.75 7.81
C PHE A 98 -7.58 5.60 8.75
N ASP A 99 -8.10 4.52 8.18
CA ASP A 99 -8.21 3.24 8.85
C ASP A 99 -6.93 2.43 8.59
N TYR A 100 -6.56 1.54 9.52
CA TYR A 100 -5.35 0.73 9.41
C TYR A 100 -5.67 -0.75 9.63
N VAL A 101 -5.19 -1.61 8.73
CA VAL A 101 -5.23 -3.07 8.84
C VAL A 101 -3.84 -3.62 8.59
N SER A 102 -3.40 -4.55 9.44
CA SER A 102 -2.16 -5.31 9.21
C SER A 102 -2.50 -6.76 8.86
N LEU A 103 -1.90 -7.25 7.78
CA LEU A 103 -2.05 -8.63 7.34
C LEU A 103 -0.78 -9.43 7.58
N ASP A 104 -0.99 -10.65 8.06
CA ASP A 104 0.01 -11.69 8.23
C ASP A 104 -0.53 -13.03 7.72
N SER A 105 0.27 -14.09 7.87
CA SER A 105 -0.14 -15.43 7.44
C SER A 105 -1.37 -16.00 8.16
N ALA A 106 -1.75 -15.47 9.33
CA ALA A 106 -2.85 -15.96 10.14
C ALA A 106 -4.19 -15.29 9.79
N ASN A 107 -4.18 -14.10 9.18
CA ASN A 107 -5.39 -13.35 8.85
C ASN A 107 -5.48 -12.87 7.39
N ALA A 108 -4.56 -13.30 6.52
CA ALA A 108 -4.50 -12.89 5.10
C ALA A 108 -5.80 -13.15 4.31
N ASP A 109 -6.60 -14.13 4.71
CA ASP A 109 -7.89 -14.48 4.12
C ASP A 109 -9.04 -13.57 4.59
N GLN A 110 -8.83 -12.81 5.67
CA GLN A 110 -9.86 -12.01 6.34
C GLN A 110 -9.87 -10.54 5.91
N LEU A 111 -9.08 -10.12 4.91
CA LEU A 111 -9.00 -8.71 4.50
C LEU A 111 -10.38 -8.07 4.25
N ALA A 112 -11.27 -8.78 3.55
CA ALA A 112 -12.62 -8.29 3.26
C ALA A 112 -13.48 -8.11 4.53
N GLU A 113 -13.28 -8.95 5.55
CA GLU A 113 -13.99 -8.85 6.82
C GLU A 113 -13.42 -7.74 7.70
N LEU A 114 -12.09 -7.67 7.82
CA LEU A 114 -11.38 -6.65 8.59
C LEU A 114 -11.64 -5.23 8.08
N THR A 115 -12.02 -5.07 6.81
CA THR A 115 -12.24 -3.77 6.16
C THR A 115 -13.71 -3.40 5.96
N ARG A 116 -14.65 -4.29 6.33
CA ARG A 116 -16.10 -4.11 6.08
C ARG A 116 -16.70 -2.85 6.72
N GLY A 117 -16.11 -2.38 7.82
CA GLY A 117 -16.53 -1.15 8.52
C GLY A 117 -15.64 0.06 8.27
N SER A 118 -14.65 -0.05 7.36
CA SER A 118 -13.73 1.06 7.07
C SER A 118 -14.49 2.22 6.41
N SER A 119 -14.48 3.38 7.06
CA SER A 119 -15.17 4.58 6.60
C SER A 119 -14.24 5.79 6.43
N ALA A 120 -12.97 5.68 6.83
CA ALA A 120 -12.02 6.77 6.67
C ALA A 120 -11.77 7.07 5.17
N PRO A 121 -11.34 8.30 4.83
CA PRO A 121 -11.02 8.67 3.44
C PRO A 121 -9.95 7.79 2.78
N ALA A 122 -9.04 7.24 3.59
CA ALA A 122 -8.01 6.30 3.16
C ALA A 122 -7.99 5.06 4.07
N LEU A 123 -7.74 3.90 3.47
CA LEU A 123 -7.50 2.64 4.15
C LEU A 123 -6.05 2.22 3.92
N VAL A 124 -5.26 2.15 4.99
CA VAL A 124 -3.89 1.66 4.97
C VAL A 124 -3.90 0.16 5.25
N VAL A 125 -3.32 -0.63 4.33
CA VAL A 125 -3.14 -2.07 4.49
C VAL A 125 -1.65 -2.36 4.54
N ASP A 126 -1.16 -2.78 5.70
CA ASP A 126 0.22 -3.24 5.89
C ASP A 126 0.33 -4.72 5.51
N LEU A 127 1.18 -5.01 4.53
CA LEU A 127 1.35 -6.34 3.94
C LEU A 127 2.68 -6.98 4.39
N THR A 128 3.44 -6.29 5.26
CA THR A 128 4.76 -6.72 5.71
C THR A 128 4.71 -8.09 6.41
N GLY A 129 3.65 -8.37 7.16
CA GLY A 129 3.45 -9.64 7.87
C GLY A 129 3.34 -10.87 6.96
N LEU A 130 3.17 -10.70 5.65
CA LEU A 130 3.12 -11.80 4.68
C LEU A 130 4.50 -12.38 4.35
N GLY A 131 5.60 -11.74 4.79
CA GLY A 131 6.94 -12.33 4.75
C GLY A 131 7.72 -12.18 3.43
N PHE A 132 7.26 -11.34 2.50
CA PHE A 132 7.91 -11.13 1.19
C PHE A 132 8.67 -9.81 1.06
N GLY A 133 8.85 -9.10 2.18
CA GLY A 133 9.46 -7.78 2.25
C GLY A 133 8.48 -6.73 2.75
N PRO A 134 8.97 -5.51 3.06
CA PRO A 134 8.10 -4.42 3.43
C PRO A 134 7.24 -4.05 2.21
N ALA A 135 5.94 -4.08 2.42
CA ALA A 135 4.95 -3.78 1.40
C ALA A 135 3.71 -3.25 2.12
N ALA A 136 3.07 -2.26 1.53
CA ALA A 136 1.81 -1.76 2.02
C ALA A 136 1.00 -1.16 0.87
N ALA A 137 -0.28 -0.92 1.12
CA ALA A 137 -1.18 -0.28 0.18
C ALA A 137 -1.97 0.84 0.86
N VAL A 138 -2.32 1.85 0.08
CA VAL A 138 -3.36 2.82 0.42
C VAL A 138 -4.53 2.60 -0.53
N LEU A 139 -5.72 2.36 0.00
CA LEU A 139 -6.95 2.23 -0.76
C LEU A 139 -7.88 3.41 -0.48
N THR A 140 -8.56 3.88 -1.51
CA THR A 140 -9.47 5.03 -1.41
C THR A 140 -10.51 4.99 -2.52
N ASP A 141 -11.61 5.71 -2.31
CA ASP A 141 -12.67 5.94 -3.29
C ASP A 141 -12.54 7.31 -3.98
N ASP A 142 -11.61 8.15 -3.51
CA ASP A 142 -11.39 9.51 -4.02
C ASP A 142 -10.21 9.52 -5.01
N ASP A 143 -10.50 9.85 -6.27
CA ASP A 143 -9.51 9.93 -7.35
C ASP A 143 -8.44 11.01 -7.10
N GLY A 144 -8.78 12.10 -6.40
CA GLY A 144 -7.83 13.15 -6.00
C GLY A 144 -6.88 12.69 -4.92
N VAL A 145 -7.38 11.94 -3.93
CA VAL A 145 -6.55 11.27 -2.91
C VAL A 145 -5.61 10.26 -3.55
N TRP A 146 -6.15 9.42 -4.43
CA TRP A 146 -5.35 8.45 -5.18
C TRP A 146 -4.26 9.13 -6.01
N ALA A 147 -4.59 10.17 -6.78
CA ALA A 147 -3.64 10.86 -7.64
C ALA A 147 -2.49 11.50 -6.85
N ARG A 148 -2.78 12.15 -5.72
CA ARG A 148 -1.73 12.73 -4.85
C ARG A 148 -0.88 11.64 -4.17
N ALA A 149 -1.50 10.56 -3.70
CA ALA A 149 -0.80 9.43 -3.11
C ALA A 149 0.12 8.70 -4.10
N GLU A 150 -0.31 8.52 -5.34
CA GLU A 150 0.51 7.93 -6.43
C GLU A 150 1.79 8.75 -6.70
N ARG A 151 1.69 10.08 -6.70
CA ARG A 151 2.84 10.96 -6.94
C ARG A 151 3.96 10.77 -5.91
N LEU A 152 3.64 10.41 -4.67
CA LEU A 152 4.65 10.16 -3.63
C LEU A 152 5.56 8.96 -3.92
N LYS A 153 5.19 8.05 -4.85
CA LYS A 153 6.03 6.90 -5.20
C LYS A 153 7.41 7.32 -5.71
N ILE A 154 7.50 8.44 -6.43
CA ILE A 154 8.72 8.91 -7.09
C ILE A 154 9.00 10.35 -6.69
N PHE A 155 9.41 10.57 -5.44
CA PHE A 155 9.84 11.90 -4.98
C PHE A 155 8.76 12.99 -5.15
N GLY A 156 7.47 12.64 -5.16
CA GLY A 156 6.39 13.58 -5.44
C GLY A 156 6.18 13.91 -6.92
N ALA A 157 6.94 13.29 -7.84
CA ALA A 157 6.92 13.56 -9.27
C ALA A 157 6.14 12.51 -10.10
N TYR A 158 5.70 12.91 -11.30
CA TYR A 158 5.02 12.03 -12.26
C TYR A 158 5.96 11.09 -13.02
N ASP A 159 7.19 11.52 -13.26
CA ASP A 159 8.20 10.76 -14.00
C ASP A 159 9.60 11.22 -13.56
N LEU A 160 10.57 10.31 -13.56
CA LEU A 160 11.98 10.58 -13.31
C LEU A 160 12.57 11.61 -14.29
N ARG A 161 12.00 11.72 -15.49
CA ARG A 161 12.43 12.70 -16.50
C ARG A 161 12.07 14.13 -16.13
N THR A 162 10.92 14.31 -15.48
CA THR A 162 10.38 15.64 -15.15
C THR A 162 10.69 16.04 -13.71
N MET A 163 11.20 15.14 -12.86
CA MET A 163 11.48 15.41 -11.44
C MET A 163 12.43 16.59 -11.21
N TRP A 164 13.39 16.83 -12.12
CA TRP A 164 14.36 17.94 -11.99
C TRP A 164 13.82 19.28 -12.52
N THR A 165 12.68 19.28 -13.20
CA THR A 165 12.10 20.44 -13.88
C THR A 165 10.78 20.90 -13.26
N GLN A 166 10.38 20.28 -12.14
CA GLN A 166 9.18 20.69 -11.41
C GLN A 166 9.47 21.95 -10.60
N GLU A 167 8.73 23.03 -10.87
CA GLU A 167 8.69 24.19 -10.00
C GLU A 167 7.91 23.84 -8.73
N GLU A 168 8.44 24.18 -7.55
CA GLU A 168 7.83 23.95 -6.22
C GLU A 168 6.39 24.48 -6.07
N ALA A 169 5.89 25.28 -7.02
CA ALA A 169 4.68 26.09 -6.90
C ALA A 169 3.39 25.48 -7.50
N ASP A 170 3.40 24.27 -8.06
CA ASP A 170 2.14 23.60 -8.42
C ASP A 170 1.45 23.10 -7.15
N GLY A 171 0.26 23.64 -6.85
CA GLY A 171 -0.56 23.23 -5.68
C GLY A 171 -1.01 21.76 -5.71
N SER A 172 -0.74 21.04 -6.80
CA SER A 172 -0.90 19.59 -6.91
C SER A 172 0.31 18.78 -6.40
N LEU A 173 1.46 19.44 -6.22
CA LEU A 173 2.65 18.87 -5.58
C LEU A 173 2.39 18.75 -4.08
N VAL A 174 2.95 17.70 -3.48
CA VAL A 174 3.07 17.60 -2.03
C VAL A 174 4.43 18.21 -1.71
N PRO A 175 4.53 19.48 -1.31
CA PRO A 175 5.80 20.15 -1.05
C PRO A 175 6.24 19.69 0.35
N GLY A 176 6.81 18.51 0.41
CA GLY A 176 7.15 17.85 1.65
C GLY A 176 7.77 16.50 1.37
N VAL A 177 8.93 16.26 1.98
CA VAL A 177 9.59 14.96 2.13
C VAL A 177 9.46 14.02 0.92
N GLN A 178 10.41 14.14 0.00
CA GLN A 178 10.46 13.36 -1.22
C GLN A 178 11.25 12.06 -1.01
N PHE A 179 10.57 10.91 -1.06
CA PHE A 179 11.19 9.59 -0.98
C PHE A 179 10.87 8.72 -2.20
N ASN A 180 11.63 7.63 -2.35
CA ASN A 180 11.34 6.59 -3.31
C ASN A 180 10.57 5.45 -2.64
N TYR A 181 9.25 5.45 -2.83
CA TYR A 181 8.35 4.48 -2.20
C TYR A 181 7.91 3.34 -3.13
N ARG A 182 8.58 3.18 -4.28
CA ARG A 182 8.23 2.17 -5.28
C ARG A 182 8.33 0.75 -4.73
N LEU A 183 7.21 0.03 -4.77
CA LEU A 183 7.17 -1.40 -4.53
C LEU A 183 7.71 -2.15 -5.75
N SER A 184 8.51 -3.20 -5.55
CA SER A 184 9.01 -4.00 -6.67
C SER A 184 7.95 -4.96 -7.22
N PRO A 185 7.92 -5.21 -8.54
CA PRO A 185 7.04 -6.22 -9.14
C PRO A 185 7.20 -7.62 -8.52
N LEU A 186 8.41 -7.99 -8.09
CA LEU A 186 8.69 -9.27 -7.43
C LEU A 186 7.95 -9.39 -6.10
N VAL A 187 8.04 -8.37 -5.25
CA VAL A 187 7.33 -8.35 -3.96
C VAL A 187 5.83 -8.35 -4.19
N ALA A 188 5.33 -7.56 -5.15
CA ALA A 188 3.92 -7.51 -5.51
C ALA A 188 3.39 -8.88 -5.96
N ALA A 189 4.15 -9.60 -6.78
CA ALA A 189 3.78 -10.94 -7.25
C ALA A 189 3.68 -11.94 -6.09
N CYS A 190 4.63 -11.91 -5.15
CA CYS A 190 4.65 -12.81 -4.00
C CYS A 190 3.52 -12.51 -3.01
N VAL A 191 3.28 -11.23 -2.72
CA VAL A 191 2.14 -10.79 -1.89
C VAL A 191 0.82 -11.22 -2.52
N ARG A 192 0.65 -11.01 -3.83
CA ARG A 192 -0.55 -11.43 -4.56
C ARG A 192 -0.78 -12.94 -4.48
N MET A 193 0.29 -13.73 -4.60
CA MET A 193 0.24 -15.19 -4.41
C MET A 193 -0.22 -15.54 -2.99
N ALA A 194 0.37 -14.93 -1.96
CA ALA A 194 0.05 -15.18 -0.56
C ALA A 194 -1.43 -14.94 -0.27
N LEU A 195 -1.95 -13.78 -0.68
CA LEU A 195 -3.37 -13.42 -0.52
C LEU A 195 -4.31 -14.37 -1.29
N THR A 196 -3.91 -14.78 -2.50
CA THR A 196 -4.71 -15.71 -3.31
C THR A 196 -4.75 -17.11 -2.70
N GLN A 197 -3.64 -17.58 -2.12
CA GLN A 197 -3.59 -18.88 -1.45
C GLN A 197 -4.38 -18.88 -0.15
N ALA A 198 -4.28 -17.82 0.65
CA ALA A 198 -5.03 -17.69 1.90
C ALA A 198 -6.55 -17.73 1.66
N ALA A 199 -7.02 -17.11 0.58
CA ALA A 199 -8.43 -17.11 0.20
C ALA A 199 -8.96 -18.45 -0.36
N ARG A 200 -8.11 -19.47 -0.55
CA ARG A 200 -8.58 -20.79 -1.03
C ARG A 200 -9.21 -21.56 0.13
N PRO A 201 -10.42 -22.12 -0.04
CA PRO A 201 -10.97 -23.06 0.95
C PRO A 201 -10.02 -24.25 1.08
N ALA A 202 -9.79 -24.70 2.32
CA ALA A 202 -8.97 -25.88 2.58
C ALA A 202 -9.53 -27.06 1.78
N THR A 203 -8.78 -27.56 0.80
CA THR A 203 -9.14 -28.80 0.11
C THR A 203 -9.13 -29.91 1.16
N PRO A 204 -10.26 -30.60 1.43
CA PRO A 204 -10.22 -31.74 2.33
C PRO A 204 -9.25 -32.75 1.71
N THR A 205 -8.18 -33.06 2.44
CA THR A 205 -7.24 -34.10 2.05
C THR A 205 -7.99 -35.42 2.05
N GLY A 206 -8.44 -35.83 0.86
CA GLY A 206 -9.08 -37.11 0.60
C GLY A 206 -8.09 -38.25 0.70
N ALA A 207 -7.44 -38.43 1.85
CA ALA A 207 -6.79 -39.67 2.21
C ALA A 207 -7.85 -40.55 2.89
N ARG A 208 -8.63 -41.29 2.08
CA ARG A 208 -9.36 -42.45 2.56
C ARG A 208 -8.32 -43.54 2.83
N SER A 209 -8.14 -43.89 4.09
CA SER A 209 -7.52 -45.14 4.55
C SER A 209 -8.36 -46.36 4.12
#